data_AF-A0A1W9KS10-F1
#
_entry.id   AF-A0A1W9KS10-F1
#
_cell.length_a   1.000
_cell.length_b   1.000
_cell.length_c   1.000
_cell.angle_alpha   90.00
_cell.angle_beta   90.00
_cell.angle_gamma   90.00
#
_symmetry.space_group_name_H-M   'P 1'
#
loop_
_entity.id
_entity.type
_entity.pdbx_description
1 polymer ?
#
loop_
_entity_poly.entity_id
_entity_poly.type
_entity_poly.pdbx_seq_one_letter_code
_entity_poly.pdbx_strand_id
1 'polypeptide(L)'
;MPPDFPQTQALWRPVLGPAAHRDLCTDCGISRSSVPKRCGEACQFIQPDYPQLEARVHGRVRDPQKGDELFFGVHQRMLRAALQPAAPGAQWTGITTRLAQRLLETGAVDAVLTMAPDPNDRWRPVPVLVTKPEGMAQCRGMRMGYAPLLALLEPALQQGYKRLAVIGIPCQVYALRALEAQLGLERLYVIGTPCSDNTTTERFHEFLALLAAQTQDQPEDITYLEFLADYHVELRYKDGRQRKVPFLMLPLSDLPRDFFPLTCRTCVDYTNALADITVGYMGGEGQQWLLVRNQRGEELLKLLGDEVKVSTPGSAGKRQGPVKGFLANTERAAGGLPLRRMPQWLRPVVGWLMPKVGPRGLEFARARLEMKAVETIIHLRREEPRRLKSMVPTHVWAMVKPYGMSPAPDEVSSQAGTSPKNLS
;
A
#
# COMPACT_ATOMS: atom_id res chain seq x y z
N MET A 1 16.78 4.94 33.75
CA MET A 1 17.66 4.45 32.68
C MET A 1 16.78 3.64 31.74
N PRO A 2 16.69 3.98 30.44
CA PRO A 2 16.06 3.06 29.50
C PRO A 2 16.87 1.75 29.49
N PRO A 3 16.22 0.58 29.34
CA PRO A 3 16.92 -0.69 29.35
C PRO A 3 18.00 -0.68 28.25
N ASP A 4 19.21 -1.08 28.64
CA ASP A 4 20.38 -1.13 27.76
C ASP A 4 20.06 -1.89 26.47
N PHE A 5 20.33 -1.22 25.34
CA PHE A 5 20.22 -1.79 24.01
C PHE A 5 21.26 -2.90 23.83
N PRO A 6 20.87 -4.14 23.50
CA PRO A 6 21.85 -5.10 23.02
C PRO A 6 22.28 -4.68 21.61
N GLN A 7 23.36 -3.90 21.51
CA GLN A 7 24.01 -3.47 20.25
C GLN A 7 24.43 -4.65 19.33
N THR A 8 24.26 -5.88 19.80
CA THR A 8 24.58 -7.12 19.09
C THR A 8 23.46 -7.56 18.14
N GLN A 9 22.18 -7.24 18.38
CA GLN A 9 21.08 -7.70 17.53
C GLN A 9 20.89 -6.81 16.29
N ALA A 10 20.79 -7.42 15.11
CA ALA A 10 20.57 -6.70 13.85
C ALA A 10 19.15 -6.13 13.71
N LEU A 11 18.17 -6.73 14.40
CA LEU A 11 16.77 -6.29 14.44
C LEU A 11 16.37 -6.07 15.89
N TRP A 12 15.76 -4.92 16.17
CA TRP A 12 15.17 -4.63 17.46
C TRP A 12 13.65 -4.58 17.37
N ARG A 13 13.00 -5.19 18.37
CA ARG A 13 11.53 -5.36 18.46
C ARG A 13 11.05 -4.81 19.79
N PRO A 14 10.85 -3.48 19.94
CA PRO A 14 10.37 -2.96 21.21
C PRO A 14 8.98 -3.51 21.52
N VAL A 15 8.74 -3.74 22.81
CA VAL A 15 7.40 -4.02 23.31
C VAL A 15 6.56 -2.76 23.12
N LEU A 16 5.46 -2.89 22.39
CA LEU A 16 4.58 -1.77 22.10
C LEU A 16 3.49 -1.65 23.18
N GLY A 17 3.26 -0.41 23.63
CA GLY A 17 2.15 -0.10 24.52
C GLY A 17 0.77 -0.35 23.87
N PRO A 18 -0.30 -0.39 24.67
CA PRO A 18 -1.66 -0.58 24.16
C PRO A 18 -2.06 0.57 23.23
N ALA A 19 -2.88 0.27 22.22
CA ALA A 19 -3.45 1.29 21.34
C ALA A 19 -4.64 1.98 22.02
N ALA A 20 -4.66 3.31 22.01
CA ALA A 20 -5.89 4.05 22.27
C ALA A 20 -6.92 3.73 21.17
N HIS A 21 -8.15 3.40 21.57
CA HIS A 21 -9.22 3.07 20.62
C HIS A 21 -9.52 4.24 19.69
N ARG A 22 -9.73 3.93 18.40
CA ARG A 22 -10.14 4.86 17.34
C ARG A 22 -11.07 4.12 16.39
N ASP A 23 -12.15 4.78 16.00
CA ASP A 23 -12.99 4.29 14.90
C ASP A 23 -12.20 4.37 13.59
N LEU A 24 -12.45 3.42 12.68
CA LEU A 24 -11.75 3.33 11.38
C LEU A 24 -10.21 3.36 11.52
N CYS A 25 -9.69 2.54 12.43
CA CYS A 25 -8.25 2.41 12.67
C CYS A 25 -7.66 1.20 11.93
N THR A 26 -6.51 1.41 11.26
CA THR A 26 -5.66 0.33 10.72
C THR A 26 -4.41 0.09 11.57
N ASP A 27 -4.38 0.64 12.78
CA ASP A 27 -3.26 0.62 13.72
C ASP A 27 -1.91 0.96 13.07
N CYS A 28 -1.77 2.18 12.53
CA CYS A 28 -0.48 2.64 11.99
C CYS A 28 0.60 2.87 13.07
N GLY A 29 0.22 2.86 14.36
CA GLY A 29 1.09 3.01 15.52
C GLY A 29 0.97 4.35 16.27
N ILE A 30 0.37 5.40 15.68
CA ILE A 30 0.27 6.73 16.34
C ILE A 30 -0.57 6.70 17.61
N SER A 31 -1.63 5.89 17.66
CA SER A 31 -2.48 5.74 18.85
C SER A 31 -1.78 5.08 20.04
N ARG A 32 -0.57 4.55 19.84
CA ARG A 32 0.31 3.94 20.85
C ARG A 32 1.43 4.87 21.32
N SER A 33 1.58 6.02 20.67
CA SER A 33 2.59 7.02 21.04
C SER A 33 2.28 7.68 22.38
N SER A 34 3.24 8.44 22.91
CA SER A 34 3.05 9.28 24.10
C SER A 34 1.92 10.31 23.95
N VAL A 35 1.52 10.65 22.72
CA VAL A 35 0.44 11.60 22.42
C VAL A 35 -0.59 10.99 21.45
N PRO A 36 -1.45 10.05 21.89
CA PRO A 36 -2.42 9.36 21.02
C PRO A 36 -3.42 10.28 20.31
N LYS A 37 -3.60 11.52 20.80
CA LYS A 37 -4.49 12.52 20.18
C LYS A 37 -3.96 13.02 18.84
N ARG A 38 -2.68 12.80 18.51
CA ARG A 38 -2.11 13.07 17.18
C ARG A 38 -2.83 12.34 16.03
N CYS A 39 -3.59 11.29 16.33
CA CYS A 39 -4.48 10.69 15.33
C CYS A 39 -5.44 11.72 14.70
N GLY A 40 -5.91 12.72 15.46
CA GLY A 40 -6.84 13.74 14.96
C GLY A 40 -6.26 14.64 13.86
N GLU A 41 -4.93 14.84 13.85
CA GLU A 41 -4.21 15.64 12.84
C GLU A 41 -3.58 14.78 11.73
N ALA A 42 -3.24 13.52 12.04
CA ALA A 42 -2.41 12.69 11.16
C ALA A 42 -3.15 11.52 10.48
N CYS A 43 -4.40 11.23 10.86
CA CYS A 43 -5.10 10.07 10.30
C CYS A 43 -5.80 10.39 8.97
N GLN A 44 -5.43 9.67 7.91
CA GLN A 44 -6.11 9.79 6.62
C GLN A 44 -7.57 9.33 6.62
N PHE A 45 -8.01 8.59 7.64
CA PHE A 45 -9.41 8.16 7.78
C PHE A 45 -10.27 9.16 8.60
N ILE A 46 -9.74 10.37 8.82
CA ILE A 46 -10.47 11.47 9.46
C ILE A 46 -10.67 12.60 8.45
N GLN A 47 -9.59 13.24 8.02
CA GLN A 47 -9.61 14.34 7.06
C GLN A 47 -8.26 14.45 6.32
N PRO A 48 -8.03 13.65 5.26
CA PRO A 48 -6.77 13.70 4.54
C PRO A 48 -6.60 14.97 3.70
N ASP A 49 -5.41 15.57 3.75
CA ASP A 49 -4.99 16.73 2.95
C ASP A 49 -3.77 16.36 2.08
N TYR A 50 -4.04 15.56 1.04
CA TYR A 50 -3.01 15.18 0.07
C TYR A 50 -2.37 16.39 -0.62
N PRO A 51 -3.11 17.43 -1.08
CA PRO A 51 -2.47 18.59 -1.70
C PRO A 51 -1.42 19.26 -0.81
N GLN A 52 -1.73 19.54 0.45
CA GLN A 52 -0.76 20.16 1.36
C GLN A 52 0.46 19.26 1.59
N LEU A 53 0.25 17.96 1.82
CA LEU A 53 1.35 17.03 2.08
C LEU A 53 2.20 16.77 0.82
N GLU A 54 1.59 16.72 -0.37
CA GLU A 54 2.33 16.62 -1.63
C GLU A 54 3.22 17.85 -1.86
N ALA A 55 2.66 19.05 -1.65
CA ALA A 55 3.43 20.30 -1.74
C ALA A 55 4.61 20.30 -0.78
N ARG A 56 4.41 19.85 0.47
CA ARG A 56 5.48 19.76 1.48
C ARG A 56 6.54 18.71 1.13
N VAL A 57 6.13 17.52 0.69
CA VAL A 57 7.04 16.37 0.51
C VAL A 57 7.74 16.37 -0.84
N HIS A 58 7.06 16.83 -1.89
CA HIS A 58 7.55 16.80 -3.28
C HIS A 58 7.80 18.19 -3.87
N GLY A 59 7.49 19.27 -3.13
CA GLY A 59 7.66 20.65 -3.59
C GLY A 59 6.53 21.16 -4.49
N ARG A 60 5.52 20.34 -4.77
CA ARG A 60 4.36 20.70 -5.62
C ARG A 60 3.18 19.78 -5.37
N VAL A 61 2.00 20.23 -5.78
CA VAL A 61 0.78 19.41 -5.82
C VAL A 61 0.73 18.63 -7.14
N ARG A 62 0.01 17.50 -7.16
CA ARG A 62 -0.31 16.79 -8.41
C ARG A 62 -1.10 17.69 -9.38
N ASP A 63 -0.79 17.60 -10.66
CA ASP A 63 -1.53 18.25 -11.74
C ASP A 63 -2.32 17.21 -12.55
N PRO A 64 -3.65 17.16 -12.44
CA PRO A 64 -4.47 16.18 -13.18
C PRO A 64 -4.31 16.22 -14.70
N GLN A 65 -3.81 17.32 -15.28
CA GLN A 65 -3.56 17.45 -16.72
C GLN A 65 -2.17 16.97 -17.12
N LYS A 66 -1.26 16.80 -16.17
CA LYS A 66 0.12 16.39 -16.39
C LYS A 66 0.26 14.88 -16.35
N GLY A 67 0.38 14.26 -17.53
CA GLY A 67 0.63 12.83 -17.67
C GLY A 67 -0.41 12.00 -16.91
N ASP A 68 0.06 11.17 -15.98
CA ASP A 68 -0.80 10.30 -15.17
C ASP A 68 -0.92 10.73 -13.69
N GLU A 69 -0.63 11.98 -13.35
CA GLU A 69 -0.64 12.45 -11.96
C GLU A 69 -2.03 12.43 -11.31
N LEU A 70 -3.11 12.45 -12.09
CA LEU A 70 -4.46 12.18 -11.58
C LEU A 70 -4.53 10.83 -10.86
N PHE A 71 -3.87 9.81 -11.40
CA PHE A 71 -3.90 8.43 -10.91
C PHE A 71 -2.79 8.16 -9.91
N PHE A 72 -1.55 8.52 -10.25
CA PHE A 72 -0.38 8.09 -9.50
C PHE A 72 0.19 9.15 -8.54
N GLY A 73 -0.45 10.32 -8.46
CA GLY A 73 0.03 11.47 -7.70
C GLY A 73 1.33 12.04 -8.28
N VAL A 74 1.99 12.91 -7.51
CA VAL A 74 3.26 13.52 -7.92
C VAL A 74 4.32 12.46 -8.18
N HIS A 75 4.90 12.48 -9.39
CA HIS A 75 6.05 11.66 -9.75
C HIS A 75 6.95 12.35 -10.78
N GLN A 76 8.20 11.88 -10.85
CA GLN A 76 9.21 12.28 -11.82
C GLN A 76 9.43 11.20 -12.88
N ARG A 77 9.46 9.94 -12.46
CA ARG A 77 9.64 8.77 -13.34
C ARG A 77 8.77 7.62 -12.92
N MET A 78 8.38 6.83 -13.92
CA MET A 78 7.69 5.58 -13.73
C MET A 78 8.44 4.49 -14.49
N LEU A 79 8.86 3.44 -13.78
CA LEU A 79 9.79 2.45 -14.29
C LEU A 79 9.26 1.05 -14.05
N ARG A 80 9.55 0.15 -14.98
CA ARG A 80 9.55 -1.28 -14.75
C ARG A 80 10.96 -1.67 -14.29
N ALA A 81 11.07 -2.42 -13.20
CA ALA A 81 12.35 -2.71 -12.58
C ALA A 81 12.46 -4.14 -12.03
N ALA A 82 13.68 -4.65 -12.01
CA ALA A 82 14.05 -5.90 -11.36
C ALA A 82 15.48 -5.81 -10.82
N LEU A 83 15.70 -6.30 -9.60
CA LEU A 83 17.04 -6.50 -9.04
C LEU A 83 17.71 -7.71 -9.73
N GLN A 84 19.00 -7.58 -10.03
CA GLN A 84 19.81 -8.61 -10.67
C GLN A 84 21.14 -8.80 -9.90
N PRO A 85 21.35 -9.96 -9.24
CA PRO A 85 20.41 -11.06 -9.05
C PRO A 85 19.24 -10.68 -8.12
N ALA A 86 18.12 -11.41 -8.23
CA ALA A 86 17.01 -11.27 -7.28
C ALA A 86 17.44 -11.73 -5.89
N ALA A 87 17.02 -11.01 -4.85
CA ALA A 87 17.34 -11.34 -3.48
C ALA A 87 16.53 -12.56 -2.99
N PRO A 88 17.17 -13.61 -2.45
CA PRO A 88 16.48 -14.77 -1.91
C PRO A 88 15.47 -14.40 -0.81
N GLY A 89 14.29 -15.02 -0.87
CA GLY A 89 13.19 -14.79 0.08
C GLY A 89 12.44 -13.46 -0.10
N ALA A 90 12.77 -12.65 -1.12
CA ALA A 90 12.00 -11.45 -1.44
C ALA A 90 10.63 -11.80 -2.02
N GLN A 91 9.67 -10.88 -1.84
CA GLN A 91 8.35 -10.99 -2.47
C GLN A 91 8.49 -11.00 -4.01
N TRP A 92 9.24 -10.05 -4.53
CA TRP A 92 9.56 -9.98 -5.95
C TRP A 92 11.07 -10.21 -6.13
N THR A 93 11.82 -9.17 -6.51
CA THR A 93 13.28 -9.26 -6.66
C THR A 93 14.05 -8.65 -5.50
N GLY A 94 13.38 -7.96 -4.56
CA GLY A 94 13.99 -7.45 -3.34
C GLY A 94 14.45 -5.99 -3.37
N ILE A 95 13.98 -5.20 -4.35
CA ILE A 95 14.33 -3.76 -4.47
C ILE A 95 14.11 -3.00 -3.16
N THR A 96 12.95 -3.15 -2.51
CA THR A 96 12.58 -2.44 -1.28
C THR A 96 13.59 -2.67 -0.15
N THR A 97 13.96 -3.91 0.12
CA THR A 97 14.91 -4.24 1.19
C THR A 97 16.34 -3.90 0.79
N ARG A 98 16.71 -4.04 -0.49
CA ARG A 98 18.04 -3.65 -0.97
C ARG A 98 18.27 -2.14 -0.86
N LEU A 99 17.28 -1.31 -1.19
CA LEU A 99 17.35 0.15 -1.01
C LEU A 99 17.66 0.53 0.44
N ALA A 100 16.89 0.02 1.38
CA ALA A 100 17.11 0.28 2.81
C ALA A 100 18.44 -0.29 3.32
N GLN A 101 18.86 -1.45 2.81
CA GLN A 101 20.17 -2.03 3.10
C GLN A 101 21.30 -1.10 2.63
N ARG A 102 21.23 -0.56 1.40
CA ARG A 102 22.23 0.39 0.87
C ARG A 102 22.30 1.68 1.70
N LEU A 103 21.16 2.17 2.21
CA LEU A 103 21.16 3.36 3.09
C LEU A 103 21.94 3.10 4.39
N LEU A 104 21.80 1.92 4.98
CA LEU A 104 22.59 1.52 6.17
C LEU A 104 24.06 1.32 5.81
N GLU A 105 24.38 0.63 4.71
CA GLU A 105 25.76 0.35 4.27
C GLU A 105 26.56 1.63 3.99
N THR A 106 25.89 2.66 3.48
CA THR A 106 26.50 3.95 3.17
C THR A 106 26.49 4.92 4.36
N GLY A 107 25.87 4.55 5.48
CA GLY A 107 25.68 5.43 6.63
C GLY A 107 24.80 6.65 6.33
N ALA A 108 23.97 6.60 5.29
CA ALA A 108 23.02 7.65 4.92
C ALA A 108 21.86 7.77 5.92
N VAL A 109 21.59 6.69 6.66
CA VAL A 109 20.64 6.63 7.78
C VAL A 109 21.26 5.85 8.94
N ASP A 110 20.81 6.17 10.16
CA ASP A 110 21.20 5.48 11.39
C ASP A 110 20.37 4.20 11.60
N ALA A 111 19.10 4.24 11.18
CA ALA A 111 18.17 3.14 11.38
C ALA A 111 17.05 3.11 10.33
N VAL A 112 16.51 1.91 10.11
CA VAL A 112 15.37 1.64 9.25
C VAL A 112 14.20 1.14 10.10
N LEU A 113 13.05 1.80 10.03
CA LEU A 113 11.79 1.29 10.57
C LEU A 113 11.10 0.47 9.47
N THR A 114 10.81 -0.81 9.73
CA THR A 114 10.18 -1.72 8.77
C THR A 114 9.45 -2.85 9.51
N MET A 115 9.07 -3.91 8.79
CA MET A 115 8.41 -5.09 9.31
C MET A 115 9.29 -6.34 9.16
N ALA A 116 9.27 -7.20 10.18
CA ALA A 116 9.76 -8.57 10.14
C ALA A 116 8.58 -9.54 10.32
N PRO A 117 8.73 -10.84 9.99
CA PRO A 117 7.74 -11.84 10.39
C PRO A 117 7.75 -12.03 11.91
N ASP A 118 6.58 -12.34 12.47
CA ASP A 118 6.51 -12.94 13.80
C ASP A 118 7.25 -14.29 13.79
N PRO A 119 8.01 -14.65 14.86
CA PRO A 119 8.72 -15.92 14.91
C PRO A 119 7.81 -17.15 14.78
N ASN A 120 6.55 -17.03 15.21
CA ASN A 120 5.58 -18.12 15.23
C ASN A 120 4.55 -18.00 14.09
N ASP A 121 4.52 -16.88 13.37
CA ASP A 121 3.60 -16.64 12.28
C ASP A 121 4.25 -15.80 11.18
N ARG A 122 4.61 -16.46 10.08
CA ARG A 122 5.32 -15.83 8.96
C ARG A 122 4.54 -14.69 8.29
N TRP A 123 3.21 -14.67 8.41
CA TRP A 123 2.34 -13.70 7.77
C TRP A 123 2.11 -12.48 8.66
N ARG A 124 2.16 -12.68 9.99
CA ARG A 124 1.97 -11.61 10.97
C ARG A 124 3.09 -10.56 10.86
N PRO A 125 2.75 -9.28 10.64
CA PRO A 125 3.74 -8.21 10.64
C PRO A 125 4.15 -7.86 12.07
N VAL A 126 5.47 -7.80 12.31
CA VAL A 126 6.04 -7.27 13.55
C VAL A 126 6.90 -6.06 13.21
N PRO A 127 6.59 -4.86 13.72
CA PRO A 127 7.41 -3.68 13.48
C PRO A 127 8.78 -3.85 14.12
N VAL A 128 9.83 -3.54 13.36
CA VAL A 128 11.22 -3.64 13.79
C VAL A 128 12.02 -2.39 13.44
N LEU A 129 13.03 -2.11 14.26
CA LEU A 129 14.09 -1.15 13.97
C LEU A 129 15.35 -1.93 13.55
N VAL A 130 15.91 -1.61 12.39
CA VAL A 130 17.10 -2.25 11.84
C VAL A 130 18.23 -1.23 11.78
N THR A 131 19.36 -1.54 12.42
CA THR A 131 20.54 -0.65 12.49
C THR A 131 21.77 -1.26 11.82
N LYS A 132 21.71 -2.54 11.45
CA LYS A 132 22.77 -3.24 10.72
C LYS A 132 22.28 -3.67 9.34
N PRO A 133 23.03 -3.41 8.25
CA PRO A 133 22.63 -3.77 6.89
C PRO A 133 22.13 -5.20 6.72
N GLU A 134 22.84 -6.18 7.28
CA GLU A 134 22.54 -7.60 7.19
C GLU A 134 21.17 -7.96 7.79
N GLY A 135 20.65 -7.15 8.71
CA GLY A 135 19.32 -7.31 9.29
C GLY A 135 18.19 -7.16 8.28
N MET A 136 18.40 -6.40 7.19
CA MET A 136 17.38 -6.18 6.17
C MET A 136 16.95 -7.48 5.45
N ALA A 137 17.81 -8.51 5.44
CA ALA A 137 17.46 -9.81 4.86
C ALA A 137 16.29 -10.49 5.59
N GLN A 138 16.16 -10.28 6.90
CA GLN A 138 15.10 -10.87 7.74
C GLN A 138 13.75 -10.17 7.56
N CYS A 139 13.73 -9.01 6.90
CA CYS A 139 12.54 -8.19 6.66
C CYS A 139 11.89 -8.45 5.28
N ARG A 140 12.37 -9.47 4.54
CA ARG A 140 11.90 -9.76 3.18
C ARG A 140 10.56 -10.48 3.15
N GLY A 141 9.76 -10.17 2.12
CA GLY A 141 8.48 -10.82 1.83
C GLY A 141 7.28 -9.99 2.30
N MET A 142 6.09 -10.35 1.82
CA MET A 142 4.83 -9.71 2.20
C MET A 142 4.35 -10.21 3.57
N ARG A 143 3.72 -9.31 4.34
CA ARG A 143 3.02 -9.60 5.59
C ARG A 143 1.60 -9.07 5.49
N MET A 144 0.66 -9.73 6.16
CA MET A 144 -0.76 -9.40 6.13
C MET A 144 -1.24 -9.25 7.57
N GLY A 145 -1.87 -8.12 7.87
CA GLY A 145 -2.19 -7.73 9.24
C GLY A 145 -2.05 -6.24 9.47
N TYR A 146 -2.57 -5.79 10.62
CA TYR A 146 -2.30 -4.46 11.13
C TYR A 146 -0.89 -4.39 11.72
N ALA A 147 -0.22 -3.28 11.42
CA ALA A 147 1.21 -3.15 11.57
C ALA A 147 1.55 -1.77 12.16
N PRO A 148 1.71 -1.66 13.50
CA PRO A 148 1.93 -0.38 14.19
C PRO A 148 3.35 0.18 14.01
N LEU A 149 3.77 0.36 12.76
CA LEU A 149 5.11 0.81 12.35
C LEU A 149 5.54 2.09 13.06
N LEU A 150 4.66 3.08 13.13
CA LEU A 150 4.99 4.41 13.65
C LEU A 150 5.09 4.45 15.18
N ALA A 151 4.70 3.37 15.87
CA ALA A 151 4.97 3.23 17.30
C ALA A 151 6.48 3.14 17.59
N LEU A 152 7.30 2.87 16.57
CA LEU A 152 8.76 2.85 16.66
C LEU A 152 9.44 4.22 16.55
N LEU A 153 8.70 5.28 16.21
CA LEU A 153 9.30 6.62 16.04
C LEU A 153 9.89 7.16 17.35
N GLU A 154 9.10 7.20 18.43
CA GLU A 154 9.57 7.71 19.73
C GLU A 154 10.71 6.85 20.28
N PRO A 155 10.63 5.50 20.27
CA PRO A 155 11.77 4.68 20.69
C PRO A 155 13.03 4.90 19.84
N ALA A 156 12.93 5.06 18.52
CA ALA A 156 14.09 5.37 17.67
C ALA A 156 14.70 6.74 17.99
N LEU A 157 13.88 7.77 18.20
CA LEU A 157 14.34 9.11 18.56
C LEU A 157 14.98 9.14 19.96
N GLN A 158 14.47 8.36 20.92
CA GLN A 158 15.04 8.21 22.26
C GLN A 158 16.43 7.55 22.23
N GLN A 159 16.73 6.75 21.20
CA GLN A 159 18.08 6.23 20.94
C GLN A 159 19.02 7.25 20.29
N GLY A 160 18.54 8.46 20.01
CA GLY A 160 19.32 9.49 19.35
C GLY A 160 19.44 9.34 17.84
N TYR A 161 18.70 8.42 17.21
CA TYR A 161 18.68 8.31 15.76
C TYR A 161 17.96 9.51 15.13
N LYS A 162 18.61 10.18 14.17
CA LYS A 162 18.11 11.42 13.54
C LYS A 162 18.00 11.31 12.03
N ARG A 163 18.66 10.33 11.43
CA ARG A 163 18.61 10.02 10.00
C ARG A 163 17.91 8.68 9.86
N LEU A 164 16.65 8.69 9.44
CA LEU A 164 15.83 7.48 9.39
C LEU A 164 15.44 7.11 7.97
N ALA A 165 15.27 5.81 7.74
CA ALA A 165 14.48 5.31 6.63
C ALA A 165 13.22 4.61 7.15
N VAL A 166 12.11 4.73 6.44
CA VAL A 166 10.86 4.05 6.76
C VAL A 166 10.38 3.28 5.54
N ILE A 167 10.13 1.99 5.72
CA ILE A 167 9.46 1.14 4.73
C ILE A 167 8.03 0.93 5.20
N GLY A 168 7.07 1.53 4.50
CA GLY A 168 5.68 1.56 4.98
C GLY A 168 4.64 1.55 3.88
N ILE A 169 3.42 1.19 4.28
CA ILE A 169 2.22 1.25 3.44
C ILE A 169 1.58 2.66 3.52
N PRO A 170 0.64 3.01 2.63
CA PRO A 170 0.11 4.36 2.48
C PRO A 170 -0.44 4.99 3.77
N CYS A 171 -1.21 4.23 4.57
CA CYS A 171 -1.80 4.75 5.81
C CYS A 171 -0.76 5.11 6.89
N GLN A 172 0.38 4.42 6.89
CA GLN A 172 1.51 4.73 7.77
C GLN A 172 2.28 5.93 7.21
N VAL A 173 2.58 5.93 5.91
CA VAL A 173 3.33 7.03 5.28
C VAL A 173 2.58 8.35 5.38
N TYR A 174 1.26 8.36 5.17
CA TYR A 174 0.44 9.55 5.35
C TYR A 174 0.61 10.14 6.76
N ALA A 175 0.42 9.32 7.80
CA ALA A 175 0.53 9.77 9.18
C ALA A 175 1.96 10.22 9.54
N LEU A 176 2.98 9.53 9.02
CA LEU A 176 4.38 9.93 9.17
C LEU A 176 4.62 11.32 8.59
N ARG A 177 4.18 11.58 7.36
CA ARG A 177 4.38 12.87 6.67
C ARG A 177 3.60 14.01 7.30
N ALA A 178 2.41 13.73 7.84
CA ALA A 178 1.63 14.71 8.61
C ALA A 178 2.38 15.18 9.87
N LEU A 179 3.10 14.27 10.52
CA LEU A 179 3.83 14.54 11.77
C LEU A 179 5.31 14.87 11.58
N GLU A 180 5.86 14.73 10.38
CA GLU A 180 7.30 14.77 10.09
C GLU A 180 8.01 16.00 10.68
N ALA A 181 7.41 17.19 10.55
CA ALA A 181 7.97 18.44 11.07
C ALA A 181 8.13 18.45 12.60
N GLN A 182 7.35 17.64 13.33
CA GLN A 182 7.40 17.54 14.79
C GLN A 182 8.47 16.55 15.29
N LEU A 183 9.06 15.75 14.40
CA LEU A 183 9.96 14.65 14.79
C LEU A 183 11.41 15.10 15.01
N GLY A 184 11.79 16.27 14.51
CA GLY A 184 13.16 16.79 14.63
C GLY A 184 14.20 15.85 14.03
N LEU A 185 13.89 15.28 12.86
CA LEU A 185 14.79 14.45 12.06
C LEU A 185 15.70 15.33 11.20
N GLU A 186 16.95 14.92 11.05
CA GLU A 186 17.91 15.54 10.12
C GLU A 186 17.69 15.02 8.69
N ARG A 187 17.31 13.74 8.56
CA ARG A 187 17.01 13.11 7.27
C ARG A 187 15.93 12.05 7.43
N LEU A 188 15.01 12.02 6.48
CA LEU A 188 14.03 10.96 6.35
C LEU A 188 13.95 10.49 4.89
N TYR A 189 14.16 9.20 4.67
CA TYR A 189 13.83 8.52 3.41
C TYR A 189 12.60 7.63 3.60
N VAL A 190 11.63 7.72 2.69
CA VAL A 190 10.44 6.86 2.71
C VAL A 190 10.37 5.99 1.48
N ILE A 191 10.50 4.68 1.68
CA ILE A 191 10.33 3.65 0.66
C ILE A 191 8.91 3.10 0.81
N GLY A 192 8.00 3.56 -0.04
CA GLY A 192 6.61 3.15 -0.01
C GLY A 192 6.39 1.82 -0.74
N THR A 193 5.45 1.02 -0.26
CA THR A 193 4.82 -0.04 -1.07
C THR A 193 3.37 0.33 -1.35
N PRO A 194 2.80 -0.03 -2.52
CA PRO A 194 1.38 0.12 -2.73
C PRO A 194 0.61 -0.85 -1.82
N CYS A 195 -0.58 -0.47 -1.41
CA CYS A 195 -1.45 -1.33 -0.60
C CYS A 195 -2.91 -1.08 -0.93
N SER A 196 -3.63 -2.15 -1.24
CA SER A 196 -5.08 -2.22 -1.17
C SER A 196 -5.47 -3.46 -0.38
N ASP A 197 -6.68 -3.46 0.17
CA ASP A 197 -7.34 -4.69 0.62
C ASP A 197 -6.53 -5.48 1.67
N ASN A 198 -6.02 -4.79 2.70
CA ASN A 198 -5.42 -5.44 3.87
C ASN A 198 -6.51 -5.91 4.84
N THR A 199 -6.18 -6.84 5.73
CA THR A 199 -7.06 -7.37 6.78
C THR A 199 -6.25 -7.74 8.03
N THR A 200 -6.88 -8.26 9.08
CA THR A 200 -6.14 -8.82 10.22
C THR A 200 -5.45 -10.12 9.83
N THR A 201 -4.38 -10.47 10.52
CA THR A 201 -3.66 -11.73 10.25
C THR A 201 -4.58 -12.95 10.41
N GLU A 202 -5.48 -12.90 11.39
CA GLU A 202 -6.44 -13.97 11.68
C GLU A 202 -7.40 -14.19 10.50
N ARG A 203 -7.99 -13.11 9.98
CA ARG A 203 -8.81 -13.17 8.76
C ARG A 203 -7.98 -13.66 7.58
N PHE A 204 -6.74 -13.21 7.44
CA PHE A 204 -5.88 -13.69 6.36
C PHE A 204 -5.64 -15.21 6.41
N HIS A 205 -5.49 -15.80 7.60
CA HIS A 205 -5.41 -17.26 7.76
C HIS A 205 -6.72 -17.97 7.37
N GLU A 206 -7.90 -17.38 7.62
CA GLU A 206 -9.18 -17.91 7.11
C GLU A 206 -9.18 -17.96 5.57
N PHE A 207 -8.64 -16.91 4.91
CA PHE A 207 -8.52 -16.88 3.45
C PHE A 207 -7.54 -17.93 2.93
N LEU A 208 -6.38 -18.10 3.58
CA LEU A 208 -5.44 -19.17 3.24
C LEU A 208 -6.07 -20.55 3.40
N ALA A 209 -6.90 -20.75 4.42
CA ALA A 209 -7.63 -22.01 4.63
C ALA A 209 -8.60 -22.33 3.48
N LEU A 210 -9.35 -21.33 3.02
CA LEU A 210 -10.24 -21.50 1.87
C LEU A 210 -9.48 -21.79 0.58
N LEU A 211 -8.36 -21.11 0.34
CA LEU A 211 -7.50 -21.38 -0.82
C LEU A 211 -6.93 -22.79 -0.78
N ALA A 212 -6.37 -23.20 0.35
CA ALA A 212 -5.77 -24.51 0.54
C ALA A 212 -6.81 -25.63 0.35
N ALA A 213 -8.03 -25.45 0.86
CA ALA A 213 -9.13 -26.38 0.65
C ALA A 213 -9.50 -26.53 -0.84
N GLN A 214 -9.52 -25.44 -1.61
CA GLN A 214 -9.75 -25.49 -3.06
C GLN A 214 -8.60 -26.17 -3.81
N THR A 215 -7.37 -26.02 -3.31
CA THR A 215 -6.17 -26.56 -3.96
C THR A 215 -5.80 -27.97 -3.52
N GLN A 216 -6.53 -28.54 -2.53
CA GLN A 216 -6.24 -29.79 -1.85
C GLN A 216 -4.85 -29.80 -1.18
N ASP A 217 -4.45 -28.66 -0.61
CA ASP A 217 -3.21 -28.49 0.12
C ASP A 217 -3.48 -28.12 1.60
N GLN A 218 -2.43 -28.02 2.41
CA GLN A 218 -2.51 -27.50 3.77
C GLN A 218 -2.22 -25.98 3.80
N PRO A 219 -2.98 -25.18 4.57
CA PRO A 219 -2.79 -23.73 4.63
C PRO A 219 -1.38 -23.31 5.05
N GLU A 220 -0.80 -24.02 6.02
CA GLU A 220 0.54 -23.79 6.55
C GLU A 220 1.64 -24.01 5.52
N ASP A 221 1.38 -24.75 4.45
CA ASP A 221 2.35 -25.00 3.38
C ASP A 221 2.44 -23.85 2.39
N ILE A 222 1.46 -22.94 2.38
CA ILE A 222 1.51 -21.72 1.56
C ILE A 222 2.51 -20.76 2.19
N THR A 223 3.59 -20.48 1.45
CA THR A 223 4.71 -19.63 1.91
C THR A 223 4.78 -18.29 1.21
N TYR A 224 4.03 -18.15 0.12
CA TYR A 224 4.01 -16.99 -0.75
C TYR A 224 2.62 -16.83 -1.35
N LEU A 225 2.17 -15.59 -1.42
CA LEU A 225 0.94 -15.19 -2.07
C LEU A 225 1.15 -13.83 -2.73
N GLU A 226 0.73 -13.69 -3.99
CA GLU A 226 0.73 -12.39 -4.68
C GLU A 226 -0.44 -12.29 -5.65
N PHE A 227 -1.12 -11.14 -5.65
CA PHE A 227 -2.18 -10.84 -6.61
C PHE A 227 -1.55 -10.17 -7.84
N LEU A 228 -1.32 -10.93 -8.89
CA LEU A 228 -0.60 -10.48 -10.07
C LEU A 228 -1.46 -9.58 -10.98
N ALA A 229 -0.78 -8.75 -11.78
CA ALA A 229 -1.41 -7.89 -12.79
C ALA A 229 -1.98 -8.65 -14.01
N ASP A 230 -1.79 -9.97 -14.07
CA ASP A 230 -2.35 -10.87 -15.09
C ASP A 230 -3.65 -11.57 -14.63
N TYR A 231 -4.31 -11.05 -13.59
CA TYR A 231 -5.56 -11.57 -13.02
C TYR A 231 -5.46 -12.96 -12.37
N HIS A 232 -4.26 -13.35 -11.94
CA HIS A 232 -4.02 -14.57 -11.19
C HIS A 232 -3.44 -14.27 -9.80
N VAL A 233 -3.75 -15.13 -8.84
CA VAL A 233 -3.03 -15.23 -7.57
C VAL A 233 -1.94 -16.27 -7.74
N GLU A 234 -0.69 -15.88 -7.51
CA GLU A 234 0.43 -16.81 -7.43
C GLU A 234 0.55 -17.31 -5.99
N LEU A 235 0.60 -18.63 -5.84
CA LEU A 235 0.87 -19.34 -4.59
C LEU A 235 2.18 -20.11 -4.74
N ARG A 236 3.04 -20.08 -3.71
CA ARG A 236 4.21 -20.96 -3.63
C ARG A 236 4.22 -21.70 -2.32
N TYR A 237 4.68 -22.95 -2.37
CA TYR A 237 4.57 -23.89 -1.26
C TYR A 237 5.95 -24.23 -0.68
N LYS A 238 5.99 -24.78 0.55
CA LYS A 238 7.24 -25.14 1.24
C LYS A 238 8.10 -26.13 0.45
N ASP A 239 7.45 -27.03 -0.29
CA ASP A 239 8.09 -28.04 -1.15
C ASP A 239 8.58 -27.50 -2.50
N GLY A 240 8.43 -26.19 -2.74
CA GLY A 240 8.85 -25.54 -3.98
C GLY A 240 7.81 -25.54 -5.10
N ARG A 241 6.65 -26.20 -4.92
CA ARG A 241 5.54 -26.11 -5.90
C ARG A 241 5.08 -24.66 -6.06
N GLN A 242 4.60 -24.34 -7.26
CA GLN A 242 3.99 -23.05 -7.57
C GLN A 242 2.65 -23.27 -8.28
N ARG A 243 1.66 -22.41 -7.98
CA ARG A 243 0.33 -22.46 -8.60
C ARG A 243 -0.15 -21.06 -8.93
N LYS A 244 -0.81 -20.89 -10.07
CA LYS A 244 -1.52 -19.66 -10.45
C LYS A 244 -3.02 -19.93 -10.46
N VAL A 245 -3.77 -19.22 -9.64
CA VAL A 245 -5.23 -19.34 -9.51
C VAL A 245 -5.90 -18.10 -10.11
N PRO A 246 -6.77 -18.21 -11.13
CA PRO A 246 -7.48 -17.05 -11.67
C PRO A 246 -8.33 -16.35 -10.61
N PHE A 247 -8.39 -15.01 -10.62
CA PHE A 247 -9.17 -14.23 -9.64
C PHE A 247 -10.65 -14.65 -9.57
N LEU A 248 -11.22 -15.01 -10.72
CA LEU A 248 -12.62 -15.44 -10.85
C LEU A 248 -12.92 -16.79 -10.17
N MET A 249 -11.88 -17.52 -9.76
CA MET A 249 -11.97 -18.79 -9.06
C MET A 249 -11.70 -18.67 -7.55
N LEU A 250 -11.28 -17.49 -7.07
CA LEU A 250 -11.03 -17.28 -5.65
C LEU A 250 -12.32 -17.39 -4.83
N PRO A 251 -12.25 -17.91 -3.59
CA PRO A 251 -13.40 -18.10 -2.70
C PRO A 251 -13.84 -16.80 -2.02
N LEU A 252 -13.77 -15.66 -2.72
CA LEU A 252 -14.06 -14.35 -2.12
C LEU A 252 -15.52 -14.21 -1.65
N SER A 253 -16.44 -14.98 -2.24
CA SER A 253 -17.85 -14.99 -1.82
C SER A 253 -18.09 -15.69 -0.48
N ASP A 254 -17.13 -16.50 -0.05
CA ASP A 254 -17.24 -17.33 1.16
C ASP A 254 -16.58 -16.64 2.36
N LEU A 255 -15.89 -15.52 2.10
CA LEU A 255 -15.34 -14.64 3.12
C LEU A 255 -16.44 -13.82 3.78
N PRO A 256 -16.29 -13.50 5.09
CA PRO A 256 -17.24 -12.64 5.78
C PRO A 256 -17.25 -11.23 5.19
N ARG A 257 -18.37 -10.52 5.33
CA ARG A 257 -18.56 -9.19 4.71
C ARG A 257 -17.56 -8.14 5.21
N ASP A 258 -17.09 -8.29 6.44
CA ASP A 258 -16.11 -7.43 7.10
C ASP A 258 -14.66 -7.91 6.91
N PHE A 259 -14.42 -8.94 6.07
CA PHE A 259 -13.07 -9.45 5.81
C PHE A 259 -12.11 -8.32 5.43
N PHE A 260 -12.51 -7.46 4.50
CA PHE A 260 -11.82 -6.19 4.30
C PHE A 260 -12.50 -5.12 5.17
N PRO A 261 -11.78 -4.54 6.13
CA PRO A 261 -12.34 -3.50 6.99
C PRO A 261 -12.72 -2.28 6.16
N LEU A 262 -13.69 -1.49 6.64
CA LEU A 262 -14.15 -0.30 5.93
C LEU A 262 -13.00 0.66 5.60
N THR A 263 -11.99 0.76 6.47
CA THR A 263 -10.73 1.49 6.22
C THR A 263 -10.04 1.07 4.92
N CYS A 264 -9.82 -0.23 4.69
CA CYS A 264 -9.16 -0.71 3.48
C CYS A 264 -10.06 -0.62 2.23
N ARG A 265 -11.38 -0.77 2.41
CA ARG A 265 -12.38 -0.55 1.34
C ARG A 265 -12.50 0.92 0.94
N THR A 266 -12.11 1.85 1.82
CA THR A 266 -12.27 3.30 1.63
C THR A 266 -10.96 4.07 1.59
N CYS A 267 -9.82 3.37 1.53
CA CYS A 267 -8.52 3.99 1.40
C CYS A 267 -8.40 4.69 0.04
N VAL A 268 -7.96 5.95 0.06
CA VAL A 268 -7.84 6.79 -1.14
C VAL A 268 -6.42 6.86 -1.71
N ASP A 269 -5.46 6.17 -1.09
CA ASP A 269 -4.07 6.16 -1.53
C ASP A 269 -3.56 4.74 -1.68
N TYR A 270 -3.79 4.16 -2.86
CA TYR A 270 -3.23 2.85 -3.19
C TYR A 270 -1.74 2.97 -3.59
N THR A 271 -1.33 4.09 -4.18
CA THR A 271 0.02 4.22 -4.77
C THR A 271 1.09 4.65 -3.78
N ASN A 272 0.71 4.95 -2.53
CA ASN A 272 1.60 5.52 -1.53
C ASN A 272 2.15 6.87 -2.01
N ALA A 273 1.23 7.81 -2.25
CA ALA A 273 1.47 9.07 -2.95
C ALA A 273 2.55 9.93 -2.28
N LEU A 274 2.74 9.77 -0.97
CA LEU A 274 3.63 10.61 -0.14
C LEU A 274 4.99 9.95 0.18
N ALA A 275 5.32 8.83 -0.46
CA ALA A 275 6.64 8.21 -0.39
C ALA A 275 7.69 9.01 -1.18
N ASP A 276 8.98 8.74 -0.98
CA ASP A 276 10.02 9.28 -1.87
C ASP A 276 10.17 8.42 -3.13
N ILE A 277 10.06 7.10 -2.95
CA ILE A 277 9.91 6.11 -4.03
C ILE A 277 8.86 5.09 -3.63
N THR A 278 7.94 4.76 -4.55
CA THR A 278 7.04 3.60 -4.37
C THR A 278 7.60 2.42 -5.14
N VAL A 279 7.72 1.27 -4.47
CA VAL A 279 8.11 -0.02 -5.06
C VAL A 279 6.92 -0.97 -5.03
N GLY A 280 6.36 -1.28 -6.18
CA GLY A 280 5.14 -2.06 -6.33
C GLY A 280 5.20 -3.06 -7.49
N TYR A 281 4.03 -3.41 -8.03
CA TYR A 281 3.91 -4.39 -9.12
C TYR A 281 2.89 -4.00 -10.21
N MET A 282 1.85 -3.23 -9.88
CA MET A 282 0.65 -3.07 -10.72
C MET A 282 0.96 -2.59 -12.15
N GLY A 283 1.87 -1.62 -12.29
CA GLY A 283 2.30 -1.09 -13.59
C GLY A 283 3.50 -1.82 -14.19
N GLY A 284 3.98 -2.91 -13.59
CA GLY A 284 5.28 -3.51 -13.87
C GLY A 284 5.26 -4.65 -14.89
N GLU A 285 4.10 -5.04 -15.41
CA GLU A 285 3.97 -6.07 -16.46
C GLU A 285 4.71 -7.39 -16.13
N GLY A 286 4.55 -7.88 -14.90
CA GLY A 286 5.24 -9.09 -14.42
C GLY A 286 6.64 -8.85 -13.83
N GLN A 287 7.07 -7.60 -13.75
CA GLN A 287 8.22 -7.15 -12.94
C GLN A 287 7.75 -6.16 -11.87
N GLN A 288 8.68 -5.62 -11.08
CA GLN A 288 8.34 -4.56 -10.13
C GLN A 288 8.11 -3.23 -10.85
N TRP A 289 7.28 -2.39 -10.26
CA TRP A 289 6.91 -1.06 -10.73
C TRP A 289 7.44 -0.02 -9.76
N LEU A 290 8.24 0.93 -10.25
CA LEU A 290 8.77 2.02 -9.45
C LEU A 290 8.09 3.34 -9.83
N LEU A 291 7.63 4.08 -8.83
CA LEU A 291 7.32 5.50 -8.96
C LEU A 291 8.38 6.28 -8.20
N VAL A 292 9.25 6.98 -8.93
CA VAL A 292 10.20 7.90 -8.32
C VAL A 292 9.50 9.25 -8.18
N ARG A 293 9.32 9.71 -6.93
CA ARG A 293 8.38 10.81 -6.63
C ARG A 293 9.06 12.18 -6.53
N ASN A 294 10.26 12.20 -5.99
CA ASN A 294 11.05 13.41 -5.75
C ASN A 294 12.55 13.10 -5.79
N GLN A 295 13.37 14.12 -5.51
CA GLN A 295 14.83 14.00 -5.51
C GLN A 295 15.36 12.91 -4.57
N ARG A 296 14.76 12.75 -3.38
CA ARG A 296 15.12 11.66 -2.45
C ARG A 296 14.85 10.28 -3.06
N GLY A 297 13.78 10.15 -3.85
CA GLY A 297 13.49 8.95 -4.62
C GLY A 297 14.55 8.64 -5.68
N GLU A 298 15.06 9.64 -6.39
CA GLU A 298 16.15 9.46 -7.36
C GLU A 298 17.46 9.07 -6.66
N GLU A 299 17.77 9.68 -5.51
CA GLU A 299 18.91 9.29 -4.68
C GLU A 299 18.81 7.82 -4.27
N LEU A 300 17.63 7.38 -3.81
CA LEU A 300 17.36 5.99 -3.47
C LEU A 300 17.62 5.06 -4.65
N LEU A 301 17.02 5.34 -5.81
CA LEU A 301 17.20 4.50 -6.99
C LEU A 301 18.68 4.43 -7.41
N LYS A 302 19.40 5.55 -7.34
CA LYS A 302 20.83 5.63 -7.68
C LYS A 302 21.71 4.76 -6.78
N LEU A 303 21.34 4.52 -5.51
CA LEU A 303 22.09 3.65 -4.59
C LEU A 303 22.21 2.21 -5.07
N LEU A 304 21.29 1.76 -5.92
CA LEU A 304 21.32 0.41 -6.49
C LEU A 304 22.27 0.29 -7.69
N GLY A 305 22.61 1.40 -8.36
CA GLY A 305 23.48 1.40 -9.53
C GLY A 305 23.08 0.34 -10.56
N ASP A 306 24.04 -0.49 -10.98
CA ASP A 306 23.84 -1.55 -11.96
C ASP A 306 23.14 -2.80 -11.40
N GLU A 307 22.89 -2.88 -10.09
CA GLU A 307 22.13 -4.00 -9.49
C GLU A 307 20.65 -3.97 -9.89
N VAL A 308 20.13 -2.84 -10.39
CA VAL A 308 18.74 -2.71 -10.84
C VAL A 308 18.64 -2.53 -12.35
N LYS A 309 17.96 -3.46 -13.01
CA LYS A 309 17.57 -3.31 -14.41
C LYS A 309 16.28 -2.53 -14.48
N VAL A 310 16.27 -1.42 -15.24
CA VAL A 310 15.08 -0.58 -15.44
C VAL A 310 14.68 -0.51 -16.91
N SER A 311 13.39 -0.32 -17.16
CA SER A 311 12.82 -0.08 -18.50
C SER A 311 11.51 0.70 -18.39
N THR A 312 11.04 1.27 -19.51
CA THR A 312 9.76 1.99 -19.56
C THR A 312 8.59 0.99 -19.44
N PRO A 313 7.59 1.25 -18.56
CA PRO A 313 6.38 0.45 -18.51
C PRO A 313 5.54 0.55 -19.80
N GLY A 314 4.91 -0.55 -20.20
CA GLY A 314 3.88 -0.56 -21.25
C GLY A 314 2.51 -0.09 -20.75
N SER A 315 1.63 0.23 -21.70
CA SER A 315 0.23 0.59 -21.44
C SER A 315 -0.64 0.12 -22.61
N ALA A 316 -1.55 -0.82 -22.38
CA ALA A 316 -2.39 -1.38 -23.45
C ALA A 316 -3.78 -1.80 -22.95
N GLY A 317 -4.72 -1.97 -23.89
CA GLY A 317 -6.11 -2.34 -23.59
C GLY A 317 -7.00 -1.14 -23.25
N LYS A 318 -8.25 -1.41 -22.83
CA LYS A 318 -9.23 -0.38 -22.47
C LYS A 318 -9.83 -0.69 -21.11
N ARG A 319 -9.70 0.22 -20.14
CA ARG A 319 -10.22 0.01 -18.78
C ARG A 319 -11.70 0.36 -18.58
N GLN A 320 -12.31 1.16 -19.45
CA GLN A 320 -13.65 1.71 -19.18
C GLN A 320 -14.72 0.63 -18.99
N GLY A 321 -14.73 -0.42 -19.83
CA GLY A 321 -15.66 -1.55 -19.71
C GLY A 321 -15.50 -2.31 -18.39
N PRO A 322 -14.30 -2.81 -18.06
CA PRO A 322 -14.03 -3.46 -16.77
C PRO A 322 -14.41 -2.62 -15.56
N VAL A 323 -14.10 -1.32 -15.54
CA VAL A 323 -14.43 -0.44 -14.40
C VAL A 323 -15.94 -0.21 -14.29
N LYS A 324 -16.66 -0.02 -15.41
CA LYS A 324 -18.15 0.03 -15.40
C LYS A 324 -18.77 -1.27 -14.87
N GLY A 325 -18.21 -2.41 -15.26
CA GLY A 325 -18.65 -3.72 -14.76
C GLY A 325 -18.42 -3.89 -13.26
N PHE A 326 -17.26 -3.43 -12.78
CA PHE A 326 -16.96 -3.41 -11.35
C PHE A 326 -17.93 -2.52 -10.58
N LEU A 327 -18.12 -1.27 -11.02
CA LEU A 327 -19.09 -0.32 -10.45
C LEU A 327 -20.47 -0.97 -10.26
N ALA A 328 -21.04 -1.52 -11.33
CA ALA A 328 -22.37 -2.12 -11.27
C ALA A 328 -22.46 -3.37 -10.37
N ASN A 329 -21.35 -4.09 -10.17
CA ASN A 329 -21.30 -5.23 -9.25
C ASN A 329 -21.15 -4.77 -7.80
N THR A 330 -20.31 -3.76 -7.55
CA THR A 330 -20.10 -3.17 -6.22
C THR A 330 -21.39 -2.54 -5.69
N GLU A 331 -22.14 -1.82 -6.53
CA GLU A 331 -23.46 -1.29 -6.16
C GLU A 331 -24.46 -2.40 -5.76
N ARG A 332 -24.48 -3.53 -6.48
CA ARG A 332 -25.33 -4.67 -6.13
C ARG A 332 -24.90 -5.32 -4.82
N ALA A 333 -23.60 -5.55 -4.66
CA ALA A 333 -23.02 -6.11 -3.44
C ALA A 333 -23.36 -5.25 -2.22
N ALA A 334 -23.20 -3.93 -2.38
CA ALA A 334 -23.54 -2.94 -1.37
C ALA A 334 -25.07 -2.85 -1.15
N GLY A 335 -25.89 -3.01 -2.19
CA GLY A 335 -27.35 -3.02 -2.07
C GLY A 335 -27.94 -4.30 -1.47
N GLY A 336 -27.11 -5.31 -1.15
CA GLY A 336 -27.58 -6.62 -0.69
C GLY A 336 -28.24 -7.47 -1.79
N LEU A 337 -28.09 -7.07 -3.05
CA LEU A 337 -28.62 -7.79 -4.22
C LEU A 337 -27.66 -8.91 -4.63
N PRO A 338 -28.18 -10.00 -5.25
CA PRO A 338 -27.34 -11.07 -5.74
C PRO A 338 -26.34 -10.53 -6.77
N LEU A 339 -25.06 -10.85 -6.57
CA LEU A 339 -24.02 -10.56 -7.55
C LEU A 339 -24.37 -11.22 -8.88
N ARG A 340 -24.05 -10.57 -10.00
CA ARG A 340 -24.04 -11.22 -11.31
C ARG A 340 -22.90 -12.23 -11.34
N ARG A 341 -23.15 -13.42 -10.78
CA ARG A 341 -22.18 -14.51 -10.74
C ARG A 341 -22.04 -15.05 -12.14
N MET A 342 -20.81 -15.03 -12.65
CA MET A 342 -20.48 -15.69 -13.89
C MET A 342 -20.73 -17.21 -13.75
N PRO A 343 -21.46 -17.84 -14.69
CA PRO A 343 -21.66 -19.28 -14.70
C PRO A 343 -20.33 -20.02 -14.59
N GLN A 344 -20.29 -21.10 -13.81
CA GLN A 344 -19.03 -21.76 -13.44
C GLN A 344 -18.29 -22.31 -14.66
N TRP A 345 -19.01 -22.79 -15.68
CA TRP A 345 -18.46 -23.25 -16.95
C TRP A 345 -17.82 -22.14 -17.80
N LEU A 346 -18.23 -20.88 -17.61
CA LEU A 346 -17.71 -19.73 -18.36
C LEU A 346 -16.45 -19.15 -17.71
N ARG A 347 -16.22 -19.42 -16.42
CA ARG A 347 -15.07 -18.87 -15.67
C ARG A 347 -13.71 -19.24 -16.25
N PRO A 348 -13.43 -20.49 -16.66
CA PRO A 348 -12.15 -20.85 -17.27
C PRO A 348 -11.88 -20.11 -18.58
N VAL A 349 -12.91 -19.96 -19.43
CA VAL A 349 -12.79 -19.28 -20.73
C VAL A 349 -12.47 -17.80 -20.54
N VAL A 350 -13.22 -17.12 -19.68
CA VAL A 350 -12.98 -15.70 -19.40
C VAL A 350 -11.64 -15.50 -18.68
N GLY A 351 -11.29 -16.38 -17.74
CA GLY A 351 -9.98 -16.37 -17.07
C GLY A 351 -8.81 -16.50 -18.05
N TRP A 352 -8.95 -17.29 -19.11
CA TRP A 352 -7.94 -17.42 -20.17
C TRP A 352 -7.89 -16.22 -21.14
N LEU A 353 -9.03 -15.58 -21.39
CA LEU A 353 -9.14 -14.45 -22.32
C LEU A 353 -8.74 -13.12 -21.69
N MET A 354 -9.13 -12.88 -20.44
CA MET A 354 -8.99 -11.61 -19.73
C MET A 354 -7.56 -11.06 -19.69
N PRO A 355 -6.49 -11.86 -19.48
CA PRO A 355 -5.11 -11.37 -19.50
C PRO A 355 -4.65 -10.90 -20.89
N LYS A 356 -5.32 -11.32 -21.98
CA LYS A 356 -4.95 -10.98 -23.36
C LYS A 356 -5.66 -9.75 -23.88
N VAL A 357 -6.94 -9.59 -23.53
CA VAL A 357 -7.81 -8.51 -24.04
C VAL A 357 -8.05 -7.39 -23.03
N GLY A 358 -7.81 -7.65 -21.75
CA GLY A 358 -7.97 -6.69 -20.66
C GLY A 358 -6.91 -5.58 -20.66
N PRO A 359 -7.09 -4.55 -19.82
CA PRO A 359 -6.07 -3.54 -19.61
C PRO A 359 -4.78 -4.17 -19.05
N ARG A 360 -3.62 -3.68 -19.52
CA ARG A 360 -2.28 -4.19 -19.18
C ARG A 360 -1.31 -3.04 -18.89
N GLY A 361 -0.31 -3.32 -18.06
CA GLY A 361 0.68 -2.34 -17.63
C GLY A 361 0.03 -1.15 -16.92
N LEU A 362 0.36 0.07 -17.34
CA LEU A 362 -0.20 1.28 -16.70
C LEU A 362 -1.72 1.37 -16.83
N GLU A 363 -2.30 0.84 -17.91
CA GLU A 363 -3.75 0.85 -18.08
C GLU A 363 -4.46 -0.05 -17.06
N PHE A 364 -3.83 -1.16 -16.66
CA PHE A 364 -4.31 -2.01 -15.56
C PHE A 364 -4.22 -1.26 -14.23
N ALA A 365 -3.10 -0.58 -13.97
CA ALA A 365 -2.92 0.19 -12.75
C ALA A 365 -3.95 1.32 -12.63
N ARG A 366 -4.22 2.08 -13.72
CA ARG A 366 -5.32 3.08 -13.75
C ARG A 366 -6.68 2.43 -13.47
N ALA A 367 -6.96 1.28 -14.07
CA ALA A 367 -8.22 0.55 -13.84
C ALA A 367 -8.41 0.20 -12.36
N ARG A 368 -7.36 -0.29 -11.69
CA ARG A 368 -7.41 -0.62 -10.25
C ARG A 368 -7.64 0.61 -9.39
N LEU A 369 -7.03 1.74 -9.72
CA LEU A 369 -7.22 3.00 -8.99
C LEU A 369 -8.64 3.54 -9.14
N GLU A 370 -9.21 3.51 -10.36
CA GLU A 370 -10.61 3.89 -10.59
C GLU A 370 -11.57 2.93 -9.87
N MET A 371 -11.32 1.62 -9.87
CA MET A 371 -12.11 0.64 -9.11
C MET A 371 -12.07 0.91 -7.61
N LYS A 372 -10.89 1.20 -7.04
CA LYS A 372 -10.77 1.56 -5.62
C LYS A 372 -11.48 2.89 -5.31
N ALA A 373 -11.41 3.88 -6.20
CA ALA A 373 -12.13 5.14 -6.04
C ALA A 373 -13.66 4.93 -6.02
N VAL A 374 -14.17 4.10 -6.94
CA VAL A 374 -15.58 3.68 -6.99
C VAL A 374 -15.98 2.98 -5.68
N GLU A 375 -15.18 2.01 -5.25
CA GLU A 375 -15.41 1.24 -4.02
C GLU A 375 -15.48 2.15 -2.78
N THR A 376 -14.52 3.07 -2.65
CA THR A 376 -14.49 4.06 -1.56
C THR A 376 -15.78 4.86 -1.48
N ILE A 377 -16.24 5.42 -2.59
CA ILE A 377 -17.43 6.28 -2.60
C ILE A 377 -18.68 5.47 -2.25
N ILE A 378 -18.85 4.28 -2.83
CA ILE A 378 -20.03 3.43 -2.56
C ILE A 378 -20.09 3.02 -1.10
N HIS A 379 -18.97 2.54 -0.55
CA HIS A 379 -18.94 2.07 0.83
C HIS A 379 -19.10 3.20 1.84
N LEU A 380 -18.47 4.37 1.62
CA LEU A 380 -18.71 5.52 2.49
C LEU A 380 -20.16 5.98 2.42
N ARG A 381 -20.79 6.04 1.23
CA ARG A 381 -22.18 6.50 1.09
C ARG A 381 -23.15 5.64 1.88
N ARG A 382 -22.87 4.34 1.92
CA ARG A 382 -23.70 3.35 2.61
C ARG A 382 -23.42 3.29 4.10
N GLU A 383 -22.15 3.22 4.49
CA GLU A 383 -21.75 2.82 5.85
C GLU A 383 -21.41 4.03 6.72
N GLU A 384 -20.85 5.11 6.15
CA GLU A 384 -20.38 6.30 6.86
C GLU A 384 -20.63 7.60 6.06
N PRO A 385 -21.88 7.93 5.66
CA PRO A 385 -22.17 8.99 4.69
C PRO A 385 -21.65 10.38 5.16
N ARG A 386 -21.72 10.64 6.47
CA ARG A 386 -21.23 11.90 7.07
C ARG A 386 -19.73 12.13 6.89
N ARG A 387 -18.96 11.06 6.63
CA ARG A 387 -17.50 11.11 6.46
C ARG A 387 -17.07 11.34 5.02
N LEU A 388 -17.94 11.24 4.01
CA LEU A 388 -17.55 11.48 2.61
C LEU A 388 -16.88 12.84 2.42
N LYS A 389 -17.51 13.88 2.95
CA LYS A 389 -17.04 15.27 2.83
C LYS A 389 -15.64 15.51 3.39
N SER A 390 -15.21 14.69 4.37
CA SER A 390 -13.90 14.82 4.98
C SER A 390 -12.89 13.83 4.41
N MET A 391 -13.30 12.58 4.15
CA MET A 391 -12.41 11.48 3.78
C MET A 391 -12.11 11.34 2.28
N VAL A 392 -12.92 11.94 1.38
CA VAL A 392 -12.77 11.75 -0.08
C VAL A 392 -12.18 13.01 -0.73
N PRO A 393 -10.87 13.00 -1.11
CA PRO A 393 -10.26 14.14 -1.78
C PRO A 393 -10.78 14.34 -3.20
N THR A 394 -10.64 15.57 -3.73
CA THR A 394 -11.10 15.97 -5.07
C THR A 394 -10.60 15.07 -6.21
N HIS A 395 -9.36 14.58 -6.13
CA HIS A 395 -8.80 13.73 -7.19
C HIS A 395 -9.52 12.36 -7.30
N VAL A 396 -10.11 11.87 -6.21
CA VAL A 396 -10.90 10.63 -6.20
C VAL A 396 -12.18 10.81 -7.01
N TRP A 397 -12.86 11.94 -6.81
CA TRP A 397 -14.04 12.32 -7.61
C TRP A 397 -13.69 12.48 -9.09
N ALA A 398 -12.54 13.09 -9.40
CA ALA A 398 -12.08 13.24 -10.78
C ALA A 398 -11.85 11.89 -11.48
N MET A 399 -11.34 10.87 -10.77
CA MET A 399 -11.16 9.52 -11.32
C MET A 399 -12.49 8.82 -11.67
N VAL A 400 -13.55 9.07 -10.89
CA VAL A 400 -14.84 8.37 -11.10
C VAL A 400 -15.83 9.15 -11.97
N LYS A 401 -15.57 10.43 -12.25
CA LYS A 401 -16.40 11.29 -13.11
C LYS A 401 -16.76 10.66 -14.46
N PRO A 402 -15.83 10.00 -15.20
CA PRO A 402 -16.16 9.34 -16.48
C PRO A 402 -17.20 8.21 -16.37
N TYR A 403 -17.45 7.73 -15.16
CA TYR A 403 -18.39 6.67 -14.85
C TYR A 403 -19.74 7.20 -14.34
N GLY A 404 -19.96 8.51 -14.40
CA GLY A 404 -21.22 9.15 -13.98
C GLY A 404 -21.34 9.37 -12.47
N MET A 405 -20.25 9.19 -11.72
CA MET A 405 -20.23 9.46 -10.28
C MET A 405 -19.75 10.89 -10.02
N SER A 406 -20.55 11.65 -9.28
CA SER A 406 -20.24 13.00 -8.81
C SER A 406 -20.68 13.15 -7.36
N PRO A 407 -20.06 14.07 -6.59
CA PRO A 407 -20.50 14.34 -5.23
C PRO A 407 -21.85 15.06 -5.22
N ALA A 408 -22.68 14.77 -4.22
CA ALA A 408 -23.81 15.62 -3.84
C ALA A 408 -23.32 16.88 -3.07
N PRO A 409 -24.13 17.95 -2.97
CA PRO A 409 -23.71 19.19 -2.31
C PRO A 409 -23.21 19.04 -0.87
N ASP A 410 -23.72 18.05 -0.12
CA ASP A 410 -23.34 17.73 1.26
C ASP A 410 -22.14 16.77 1.38
N GLU A 411 -21.67 16.22 0.25
CA GLU A 411 -20.55 15.28 0.18
C GLU A 411 -19.19 15.97 -0.11
N VAL A 412 -19.16 17.30 -0.22
CA VAL A 412 -17.94 18.08 -0.46
C VAL A 412 -17.67 19.00 0.71
N SER A 413 -16.41 19.06 1.17
CA SER A 413 -15.99 20.09 2.14
C SER A 413 -15.96 21.46 1.47
N SER A 414 -16.54 22.48 2.13
CA SER A 414 -16.50 23.88 1.70
C SER A 414 -15.08 24.47 1.63
N GLN A 415 -14.06 23.77 2.15
CA GLN A 415 -12.67 24.23 2.17
C GLN A 415 -11.88 23.93 0.88
N ALA A 416 -12.44 23.21 -0.09
CA ALA A 416 -11.74 22.80 -1.32
C ALA A 416 -11.54 23.91 -2.38
N GLY A 417 -11.67 25.19 -2.01
CA GLY A 417 -11.73 26.33 -2.94
C GLY A 417 -10.73 27.47 -2.72
N THR A 418 -9.72 27.33 -1.86
CA THR A 418 -8.67 28.36 -1.77
C THR A 418 -7.58 28.09 -2.81
N SER A 419 -7.79 28.66 -4.00
CA SER A 419 -6.71 29.00 -4.92
C SER A 419 -5.59 29.73 -4.15
N PRO A 420 -4.29 29.50 -4.43
CA PRO A 420 -3.22 30.23 -3.78
C PRO A 420 -3.35 31.71 -4.17
N LYS A 421 -3.98 32.52 -3.31
CA LYS A 421 -3.89 33.96 -3.40
C LYS A 421 -2.45 34.32 -3.07
N ASN A 422 -1.73 34.77 -4.10
CA ASN A 422 -0.57 35.65 -4.07
C ASN A 422 0.11 35.80 -2.70
N LEU A 423 1.16 35.02 -2.50
CA LEU A 423 2.28 35.45 -1.65
C LEU A 423 3.19 36.29 -2.55
N SER A 424 2.92 37.60 -2.56
CA SER A 424 3.88 38.64 -2.94
C SER A 424 4.98 38.75 -1.91
#